data_AF-A0A6P6XYY3-F1
#
_entry.id   AF-A0A6P6XYY3-F1
#
_cell.length_a   1.000
_cell.length_b   1.000
_cell.length_c   1.000
_cell.angle_alpha   90.00
_cell.angle_beta   90.00
_cell.angle_gamma   90.00
#
_symmetry.space_group_name_H-M   'P 1'
#
loop_
_entity.id
_entity.type
_entity.pdbx_description
1 polymer ?
#
loop_
_entity_poly.entity_id
_entity_poly.type
_entity_poly.pdbx_seq_one_letter_code
_entity_poly.pdbx_strand_id
1 'polypeptide(L)'
;MSLYMNTIMFMKKNTILFCYYFIQMIVANNVQDKKSLDNNMIPYKTVYGVPKRCIGRYDIQTTDDKYRICQINAIGKWQITFKHYYTESWNFCCFVYDVLECETKVLSECDPDYSDLNDKETRRLFDKSCQPIMANDPCYKRV
;
A
#
# COMPACT_ATOMS: atom_id res chain seq x y z
N MET A 1 -40.62 -13.58 -40.02
CA MET A 1 -39.92 -12.64 -39.11
C MET A 1 -39.95 -13.09 -37.64
N SER A 2 -39.83 -14.41 -37.35
CA SER A 2 -39.93 -14.96 -35.98
C SER A 2 -38.67 -15.72 -35.55
N LEU A 3 -37.97 -16.39 -36.48
CA LEU A 3 -36.71 -17.10 -36.19
C LEU A 3 -35.51 -16.16 -35.91
N TYR A 4 -35.49 -14.95 -36.48
CA TYR A 4 -34.35 -14.01 -36.36
C TYR A 4 -34.27 -13.33 -34.98
N MET A 5 -35.41 -13.07 -34.31
CA MET A 5 -35.41 -12.44 -32.97
C MET A 5 -34.94 -13.40 -31.87
N ASN A 6 -35.22 -14.70 -31.99
CA ASN A 6 -34.82 -15.70 -30.99
C ASN A 6 -33.31 -15.97 -31.00
N THR A 7 -32.66 -15.97 -32.17
CA THR A 7 -31.20 -16.18 -32.29
C THR A 7 -30.41 -14.99 -31.75
N ILE A 8 -30.88 -13.77 -31.96
CA ILE A 8 -30.28 -12.55 -31.38
C ILE A 8 -30.40 -12.57 -29.85
N MET A 9 -31.52 -13.04 -29.31
CA MET A 9 -31.76 -13.11 -27.87
C MET A 9 -30.90 -14.20 -27.18
N PHE A 10 -30.65 -15.32 -27.86
CA PHE A 10 -29.73 -16.38 -27.39
C PHE A 10 -28.26 -15.93 -27.43
N MET A 11 -27.84 -15.26 -28.50
CA MET A 11 -26.49 -14.72 -28.63
C MET A 11 -26.21 -13.66 -27.55
N LYS A 12 -27.14 -12.74 -27.30
CA LYS A 12 -27.01 -11.72 -26.24
C LYS A 12 -26.91 -12.31 -24.84
N LYS A 13 -27.68 -13.36 -24.51
CA LYS A 13 -27.60 -14.02 -23.20
C LYS A 13 -26.25 -14.69 -22.96
N ASN A 14 -25.70 -15.37 -23.97
CA ASN A 14 -24.37 -15.96 -23.89
C ASN A 14 -23.29 -14.88 -23.75
N THR A 15 -23.36 -13.79 -24.52
CA THR A 15 -22.39 -12.69 -24.39
C THR A 15 -22.43 -12.04 -23.00
N ILE A 16 -23.61 -11.82 -22.42
CA ILE A 16 -23.76 -11.27 -21.05
C ILE A 16 -23.17 -12.25 -20.02
N LEU A 17 -23.39 -13.55 -20.19
CA LEU A 17 -22.83 -14.57 -19.31
C LEU A 17 -21.30 -14.59 -19.36
N PHE A 18 -20.73 -14.53 -20.56
CA PHE A 18 -19.28 -14.41 -20.75
C PHE A 18 -18.73 -13.14 -20.10
N CYS A 19 -19.34 -11.98 -20.33
CA CYS A 19 -18.91 -10.72 -19.70
C CYS A 19 -18.96 -10.81 -18.17
N TYR A 20 -19.98 -11.44 -17.59
CA TYR A 20 -20.05 -11.66 -16.15
C TYR A 20 -18.88 -12.52 -15.63
N TYR A 21 -18.55 -13.63 -16.29
CA TYR A 21 -17.40 -14.45 -15.92
C TYR A 21 -16.07 -13.70 -16.05
N PHE A 22 -15.88 -12.91 -17.10
CA PHE A 22 -14.68 -12.09 -17.26
C PHE A 22 -14.55 -11.04 -16.15
N ILE A 23 -15.64 -10.38 -15.77
CA ILE A 23 -15.65 -9.42 -14.65
C ILE A 23 -15.30 -10.14 -13.34
N GLN A 24 -15.88 -11.32 -13.07
CA GLN A 24 -15.58 -12.10 -11.87
C GLN A 24 -14.10 -12.50 -11.79
N MET A 25 -13.49 -12.89 -12.93
CA MET A 25 -12.06 -13.22 -13.00
C MET A 25 -11.16 -12.00 -12.71
N ILE A 26 -11.50 -10.82 -13.26
CA ILE A 26 -10.76 -9.58 -13.01
C ILE A 26 -10.86 -9.17 -11.54
N VAL A 27 -12.05 -9.26 -10.93
CA VAL A 27 -12.24 -8.94 -9.51
C VAL A 27 -11.49 -9.92 -8.61
N ALA A 28 -11.52 -11.22 -8.90
CA ALA A 28 -10.82 -12.23 -8.12
C ALA A 28 -9.30 -12.00 -8.09
N ASN A 29 -8.70 -11.67 -9.23
CA ASN A 29 -7.26 -11.39 -9.32
C ASN A 29 -6.86 -10.15 -8.50
N ASN A 30 -7.63 -9.05 -8.61
CA ASN A 30 -7.37 -7.83 -7.84
C ASN A 30 -7.47 -8.05 -6.31
N VAL A 31 -8.43 -8.88 -5.87
CA VAL A 31 -8.60 -9.22 -4.45
C VAL A 31 -7.44 -10.07 -3.95
N GLN A 32 -6.93 -10.99 -4.76
CA GLN A 32 -5.83 -11.87 -4.39
C GLN A 32 -4.49 -11.12 -4.28
N ASP A 33 -4.22 -10.16 -5.18
CA ASP A 33 -3.02 -9.33 -5.13
C ASP A 33 -3.01 -8.42 -3.90
N LYS A 34 -4.14 -7.80 -3.58
CA LYS A 34 -4.29 -6.99 -2.36
C LYS A 34 -4.06 -7.83 -1.10
N LYS A 35 -4.68 -9.01 -1.02
CA LYS A 35 -4.55 -9.94 0.12
C LYS A 35 -3.13 -10.52 0.28
N SER A 36 -2.37 -10.68 -0.81
CA SER A 36 -0.97 -11.11 -0.78
C SER A 36 -0.07 -10.02 -0.19
N LEU A 37 -0.21 -8.77 -0.66
CA LEU A 37 0.58 -7.63 -0.18
C LEU A 37 0.33 -7.36 1.31
N ASP A 38 -0.94 -7.48 1.69
CA ASP A 38 -1.49 -7.36 3.03
C ASP A 38 -0.89 -8.34 4.05
N ASN A 39 -0.51 -9.55 3.62
CA ASN A 39 0.13 -10.57 4.46
C ASN A 39 1.67 -10.45 4.50
N ASN A 40 2.26 -9.57 3.68
CA ASN A 40 3.70 -9.46 3.47
C ASN A 40 4.30 -8.16 4.06
N MET A 41 3.54 -7.41 4.85
CA MET A 41 4.07 -6.25 5.57
C MET A 41 5.07 -6.69 6.63
N ILE A 42 6.34 -6.36 6.38
CA ILE A 42 7.45 -6.72 7.26
C ILE A 42 7.83 -5.48 8.08
N PRO A 43 7.80 -5.58 9.43
CA PRO A 43 8.34 -4.53 10.26
C PRO A 43 9.81 -4.27 9.92
N TYR A 44 10.12 -3.06 9.50
CA TYR A 44 11.46 -2.64 9.09
C TYR A 44 12.10 -1.65 10.08
N LYS A 45 11.33 -1.20 11.08
CA LYS A 45 11.75 -0.27 12.13
C LYS A 45 11.23 -0.72 13.50
N THR A 46 11.84 -0.23 14.57
CA THR A 46 11.48 -0.61 15.94
C THR A 46 10.13 -0.05 16.38
N VAL A 47 9.87 1.23 16.11
CA VAL A 47 8.56 1.85 16.37
C VAL A 47 7.72 1.65 15.11
N TYR A 48 6.87 0.63 15.13
CA TYR A 48 6.13 0.17 13.94
C TYR A 48 4.67 -0.13 14.29
N GLY A 49 3.76 0.22 13.37
CA GLY A 49 2.34 -0.01 13.53
C GLY A 49 1.62 1.08 14.32
N VAL A 50 0.30 0.91 14.41
CA VAL A 50 -0.62 1.80 15.11
C VAL A 50 -0.71 1.41 16.59
N PRO A 51 -0.58 2.36 17.55
CA PRO A 51 -0.66 2.03 18.96
C PRO A 51 -2.09 1.65 19.36
N LYS A 52 -2.26 0.75 20.34
CA LYS A 52 -3.58 0.20 20.73
C LYS A 52 -4.63 1.26 21.07
N ARG A 53 -4.20 2.41 21.60
CA ARG A 53 -5.09 3.55 21.93
C ARG A 53 -5.72 4.23 20.70
N CYS A 54 -5.17 3.96 19.51
CA CYS A 54 -5.68 4.45 18.23
C CYS A 54 -6.62 3.47 17.52
N ILE A 55 -6.84 2.29 18.10
CA ILE A 55 -7.73 1.27 17.54
C ILE A 55 -9.14 1.49 18.11
N GLY A 56 -10.16 1.61 17.24
CA GLY A 56 -11.57 1.49 17.64
C GLY A 56 -12.40 2.77 17.77
N ARG A 57 -12.16 3.82 16.97
CA ARG A 57 -13.10 4.95 16.84
C ARG A 57 -13.84 4.90 15.51
N TYR A 58 -15.04 4.30 15.52
CA TYR A 58 -16.24 4.56 14.69
C TYR A 58 -16.15 5.01 13.21
N ASP A 59 -15.04 4.84 12.49
CA ASP A 59 -14.94 5.19 11.06
C ASP A 59 -14.91 3.92 10.17
N ILE A 60 -15.46 4.03 8.97
CA ILE A 60 -15.47 2.96 7.94
C ILE A 60 -14.04 2.61 7.51
N GLN A 61 -13.11 3.56 7.65
CA GLN A 61 -11.68 3.36 7.45
C GLN A 61 -10.93 3.66 8.75
N THR A 62 -10.38 2.62 9.37
CA THR A 62 -9.70 2.76 10.65
C THR A 62 -8.33 3.45 10.49
N THR A 63 -7.78 4.01 11.57
CA THR A 63 -6.39 4.50 11.60
C THR A 63 -5.40 3.44 11.13
N ASP A 64 -5.68 2.17 11.45
CA ASP A 64 -4.90 1.02 10.98
C ASP A 64 -4.95 0.88 9.45
N ASP A 65 -6.13 0.99 8.83
CA ASP A 65 -6.27 0.95 7.37
C ASP A 65 -5.52 2.10 6.69
N LYS A 66 -5.63 3.33 7.22
CA LYS A 66 -4.91 4.49 6.68
C LYS A 66 -3.40 4.30 6.79
N TYR A 67 -2.92 3.85 7.96
CA TYR A 67 -1.51 3.57 8.21
C TYR A 67 -0.99 2.52 7.23
N ARG A 68 -1.76 1.46 7.03
CA ARG A 68 -1.44 0.37 6.12
C ARG A 68 -1.37 0.81 4.66
N ILE A 69 -2.29 1.66 4.22
CA ILE A 69 -2.29 2.19 2.85
C ILE A 69 -1.00 2.95 2.55
N CYS A 70 -0.42 3.65 3.53
CA CYS A 70 0.88 4.31 3.36
C CYS A 70 1.96 3.34 2.86
N GLN A 71 2.09 2.18 3.49
CA GLN A 71 3.13 1.23 3.09
C GLN A 71 2.78 0.50 1.79
N ILE A 72 1.51 0.16 1.55
CA ILE A 72 1.08 -0.45 0.27
C ILE A 72 1.44 0.46 -0.90
N ASN A 73 1.11 1.74 -0.78
CA ASN A 73 1.38 2.72 -1.83
C ASN A 73 2.88 2.89 -2.05
N ALA A 74 3.67 2.96 -0.97
CA ALA A 74 5.12 3.09 -1.07
C ALA A 74 5.80 1.82 -1.61
N ILE A 75 5.34 0.62 -1.22
CA ILE A 75 5.84 -0.65 -1.76
C ILE A 75 5.60 -0.68 -3.27
N GLY A 76 4.40 -0.33 -3.73
CA GLY A 76 4.08 -0.26 -5.15
C GLY A 76 4.90 0.80 -5.89
N LYS A 77 5.06 2.00 -5.31
CA LYS A 77 5.83 3.09 -5.91
C LYS A 77 7.30 2.74 -6.09
N TRP A 78 7.93 2.17 -5.05
CA TRP A 78 9.37 1.90 -5.02
C TRP A 78 9.73 0.45 -5.39
N GLN A 79 8.74 -0.35 -5.77
CA GLN A 79 8.89 -1.76 -6.15
C GLN A 79 9.65 -2.57 -5.09
N ILE A 80 9.29 -2.34 -3.82
CA ILE A 80 9.98 -2.97 -2.68
C ILE A 80 9.68 -4.47 -2.67
N THR A 81 10.77 -5.24 -2.58
CA THR A 81 10.73 -6.70 -2.42
C THR A 81 11.44 -7.10 -1.14
N PHE A 82 11.26 -8.34 -0.71
CA PHE A 82 11.89 -8.89 0.51
C PHE A 82 13.39 -8.58 0.65
N LYS A 83 14.14 -8.63 -0.46
CA LYS A 83 15.60 -8.37 -0.47
C LYS A 83 15.96 -6.94 -0.04
N HIS A 84 15.09 -5.97 -0.30
CA HIS A 84 15.34 -4.57 0.02
C HIS A 84 15.34 -4.32 1.53
N TYR A 85 14.60 -5.10 2.32
CA TYR A 85 14.60 -4.96 3.79
C TYR A 85 15.95 -5.32 4.45
N TYR A 86 16.85 -5.99 3.72
CA TYR A 86 18.19 -6.34 4.20
C TYR A 86 19.28 -5.42 3.66
N THR A 87 18.93 -4.50 2.77
CA THR A 87 19.90 -3.63 2.09
C THR A 87 19.36 -2.21 2.00
N GLU A 88 20.10 -1.26 2.57
CA GLU A 88 19.81 0.17 2.50
C GLU A 88 20.12 0.69 1.08
N SER A 89 19.32 0.27 0.12
CA SER A 89 19.39 0.69 -1.28
C SER A 89 18.65 2.00 -1.49
N TRP A 90 18.89 2.64 -2.64
CA TRP A 90 18.19 3.88 -3.01
C TRP A 90 16.65 3.73 -2.97
N ASN A 91 16.10 2.67 -3.57
CA ASN A 91 14.67 2.39 -3.54
C ASN A 91 14.14 2.24 -2.11
N PHE A 92 14.90 1.53 -1.26
CA PHE A 92 14.51 1.33 0.13
C PHE A 92 14.52 2.65 0.92
N CYS A 93 15.54 3.48 0.74
CA CYS A 93 15.61 4.78 1.39
C CYS A 93 14.45 5.71 0.98
N CYS A 94 14.09 5.71 -0.31
CA CYS A 94 12.93 6.45 -0.78
C CYS A 94 11.62 5.89 -0.22
N PHE A 95 11.49 4.57 -0.13
CA PHE A 95 10.38 3.91 0.56
C PHE A 95 10.27 4.36 2.02
N VAL A 96 11.36 4.34 2.79
CA VAL A 96 11.36 4.72 4.21
C VAL A 96 10.80 6.12 4.40
N TYR A 97 11.29 7.12 3.65
CA TYR A 97 10.87 8.50 3.84
C TYR A 97 9.44 8.77 3.34
N ASP A 98 9.04 8.19 2.21
CA ASP A 98 7.66 8.32 1.71
C ASP A 98 6.65 7.69 2.69
N VAL A 99 6.98 6.50 3.22
CA VAL A 99 6.16 5.86 4.25
C VAL A 99 6.12 6.73 5.50
N LEU A 100 7.27 7.23 5.96
CA LEU A 100 7.33 8.04 7.18
C LEU A 100 6.49 9.30 7.08
N GLU A 101 6.54 10.00 5.94
CA GLU A 101 5.74 11.22 5.73
C GLU A 101 4.24 10.92 5.79
N CYS A 102 3.80 9.81 5.18
CA CYS A 102 2.40 9.40 5.20
C CYS A 102 1.96 8.92 6.60
N GLU A 103 2.73 8.04 7.23
CA GLU A 103 2.44 7.47 8.55
C GLU A 103 2.39 8.56 9.63
N THR A 104 3.27 9.56 9.57
CA THR A 104 3.26 10.69 10.52
C THR A 104 1.93 11.44 10.49
N LYS A 105 1.38 11.71 9.30
CA LYS A 105 0.07 12.38 9.17
C LYS A 105 -1.03 11.54 9.84
N VAL A 106 -1.08 10.25 9.53
CA VAL A 106 -2.09 9.33 10.09
C VAL A 106 -1.96 9.18 11.60
N LEU A 107 -0.74 9.00 12.12
CA LEU A 107 -0.52 8.80 13.56
C LEU A 107 -0.78 10.07 14.35
N SER A 108 -0.43 11.24 13.81
CA SER A 108 -0.65 12.53 14.47
C SER A 108 -2.13 12.86 14.69
N GLU A 109 -3.04 12.37 13.84
CA GLU A 109 -4.50 12.54 14.02
C GLU A 109 -5.00 11.87 15.31
N CYS A 110 -4.36 10.78 15.72
CA CYS A 110 -4.76 10.03 16.91
C CYS A 110 -3.90 10.36 18.15
N ASP A 111 -2.59 10.43 17.94
CA ASP A 111 -1.60 10.35 19.00
C ASP A 111 -0.30 11.06 18.60
N PRO A 112 -0.26 12.39 18.77
CA PRO A 112 0.88 13.22 18.36
C PRO A 112 2.22 12.78 18.99
N ASP A 113 2.22 12.40 20.27
CA ASP A 113 3.45 12.00 20.98
C ASP A 113 4.04 10.70 20.39
N TYR A 114 3.19 9.73 20.06
CA TYR A 114 3.64 8.52 19.38
C TYR A 114 4.08 8.79 17.95
N SER A 115 3.38 9.69 17.24
CA SER A 115 3.79 10.14 15.90
C SER A 115 5.19 10.76 15.92
N ASP A 116 5.48 11.64 16.87
CA ASP A 116 6.79 12.26 17.06
C ASP A 116 7.88 11.23 17.38
N LEU A 117 7.56 10.25 18.24
CA LEU A 117 8.47 9.16 18.56
C LEU A 117 8.75 8.29 17.32
N ASN A 118 7.72 8.01 16.52
CA ASN A 118 7.84 7.26 15.28
C ASN A 118 8.77 7.95 14.27
N ASP A 119 8.58 9.25 14.05
CA ASP A 119 9.45 10.06 13.17
C ASP A 119 10.90 10.05 13.65
N LYS A 120 11.13 10.40 14.93
CA LYS A 120 12.49 10.49 15.50
C LYS A 120 13.24 9.18 15.45
N GLU A 121 12.62 8.06 15.84
CA GLU A 121 13.29 6.75 15.82
C GLU A 121 13.53 6.26 14.39
N THR A 122 12.62 6.54 13.45
CA THR A 122 12.83 6.18 12.03
C THR A 122 14.01 6.97 11.45
N ARG A 123 14.05 8.29 11.65
CA ARG A 123 15.18 9.14 11.24
C ARG A 123 16.49 8.71 11.88
N ARG A 124 16.48 8.43 13.19
CA ARG A 124 17.66 7.94 13.91
C ARG A 124 18.22 6.65 13.30
N LEU A 125 17.34 5.76 12.85
CA LEU A 125 17.73 4.48 12.26
C LEU A 125 18.31 4.64 10.85
N PHE A 126 17.70 5.49 10.00
CA PHE A 126 17.99 5.49 8.56
C PHE A 126 18.73 6.73 8.05
N ASP A 127 18.74 7.86 8.75
CA ASP A 127 19.34 9.10 8.20
C ASP A 127 20.83 8.92 7.90
N LYS A 128 21.55 8.18 8.76
CA LYS A 128 22.99 7.95 8.59
C LYS A 128 23.33 7.22 7.29
N SER A 129 22.50 6.27 6.87
CA SER A 129 22.71 5.46 5.67
C SER A 129 22.02 6.06 4.44
N CYS A 130 20.79 6.55 4.59
CA CYS A 130 19.97 7.00 3.48
C CYS A 130 20.27 8.42 2.98
N GLN A 131 20.64 9.35 3.86
CA GLN A 131 20.95 10.73 3.43
C GLN A 131 22.10 10.78 2.40
N PRO A 132 23.24 10.09 2.61
CA PRO A 132 24.31 10.06 1.61
C PRO A 132 23.89 9.43 0.27
N ILE A 133 23.05 8.40 0.31
CA ILE A 133 22.56 7.70 -0.89
C ILE A 133 21.67 8.62 -1.72
N MET A 134 20.80 9.39 -1.05
CA MET A 134 19.84 10.27 -1.70
C MET A 134 20.40 11.64 -2.07
N ALA A 135 21.56 12.04 -1.53
CA ALA A 135 22.15 13.37 -1.76
C ALA A 135 22.40 13.68 -3.24
N ASN A 136 22.83 12.68 -4.01
CA ASN A 136 23.14 12.84 -5.44
C ASN A 136 21.94 12.56 -6.34
N ASP A 137 20.96 11.83 -5.81
CA ASP A 137 19.79 11.39 -6.55
C ASP A 137 18.55 11.42 -5.65
N PRO A 138 17.82 12.53 -5.63
CA PRO A 138 16.61 12.64 -4.84
C PRO A 138 15.49 11.73 -5.36
N CYS A 139 14.66 11.23 -4.45
CA CYS A 139 13.57 10.31 -4.77
C CYS A 139 12.63 10.80 -5.89
N TYR A 140 12.35 12.11 -5.97
CA TYR A 140 11.45 12.66 -6.98
C TYR A 140 11.99 12.63 -8.42
N LYS A 141 13.27 12.30 -8.66
CA LYS A 141 13.86 12.32 -10.01
C LYS A 141 13.51 11.11 -10.88
N ARG A 142 13.10 9.98 -10.30
CA ARG A 142 12.88 8.71 -11.04
C ARG A 142 11.43 8.19 -10.99
N VAL A 143 10.49 9.02 -10.54
CA VAL A 143 9.06 8.70 -10.43
C VAL A 143 8.30 9.27 -11.61
#